data_AF-A0A1Q1FPD9-F1
#
_entry.id   AF-A0A1Q1FPD9-F1
#
_cell.length_a   1.000
_cell.length_b   1.000
_cell.length_c   1.000
_cell.angle_alpha   90.00
_cell.angle_beta   90.00
_cell.angle_gamma   90.00
#
_symmetry.space_group_name_H-M   'P 1'
#
loop_
_entity.id
_entity.type
_entity.pdbx_description
1 polymer ?
#
loop_
_entity_poly.entity_id
_entity_poly.type
_entity_poly.pdbx_seq_one_letter_code
_entity_poly.pdbx_strand_id
1 'polypeptide(L)'
;MDITPTMLSRFGAWGQIGILVLGVVFWALEIGTGLLAACVGYFIVTMAGIIGIARTESAIDGAIVFPFLVPGFVPLYHFATR
;
A
#
# COMPACT_ATOMS: atom_id res chain seq x y z
N MET A 1 -5.72 -4.09 -20.93
CA MET A 1 -6.51 -4.24 -19.70
C MET A 1 -6.45 -2.90 -19.00
N ASP A 2 -7.55 -2.16 -18.95
CA ASP A 2 -7.55 -0.82 -18.35
C ASP A 2 -7.40 -0.93 -16.84
N ILE A 3 -6.28 -0.41 -16.33
CA ILE A 3 -6.02 -0.37 -14.89
C ILE A 3 -6.82 0.81 -14.32
N THR A 4 -7.96 0.52 -13.71
CA THR A 4 -8.77 1.55 -13.06
C THR A 4 -8.10 2.01 -11.75
N PRO A 5 -8.23 3.29 -11.37
CA PRO A 5 -7.68 3.82 -10.13
C PRO A 5 -8.08 3.02 -8.88
N THR A 6 -9.32 2.53 -8.85
CA THR A 6 -9.86 1.68 -7.77
C THR A 6 -9.20 0.31 -7.70
N MET A 7 -8.82 -0.27 -8.84
CA MET A 7 -8.03 -1.52 -8.83
C MET A 7 -6.64 -1.28 -8.23
N LEU A 8 -6.04 -0.12 -8.50
CA LEU A 8 -4.71 0.23 -7.99
C LEU A 8 -4.72 0.50 -6.48
N SER A 9 -5.77 1.15 -5.94
CA SER A 9 -5.91 1.34 -4.49
C SER A 9 -6.11 0.01 -3.75
N ARG A 10 -6.98 -0.87 -4.28
CA ARG A 10 -7.20 -2.22 -3.74
C ARG A 10 -5.95 -3.09 -3.82
N PHE A 11 -5.21 -3.02 -4.93
CA PHE A 11 -3.93 -3.72 -5.07
C PHE A 11 -2.93 -3.26 -4.02
N GLY A 12 -2.83 -1.94 -3.77
CA GLY A 12 -1.98 -1.41 -2.71
C GLY A 12 -2.35 -1.93 -1.33
N ALA A 13 -3.63 -1.92 -0.97
CA ALA A 13 -4.10 -2.40 0.34
C ALA A 13 -3.87 -3.90 0.55
N TRP A 14 -4.28 -4.75 -0.41
CA TRP A 14 -4.06 -6.20 -0.33
C TRP A 14 -2.57 -6.56 -0.41
N GLY A 15 -1.81 -5.84 -1.24
CA GLY A 15 -0.36 -5.99 -1.35
C GLY A 15 0.36 -5.71 -0.03
N GLN A 16 -0.07 -4.69 0.72
CA GLN A 16 0.50 -4.39 2.04
C GLN A 16 0.31 -5.52 3.04
N ILE A 17 -0.90 -6.11 3.10
CA ILE A 17 -1.18 -7.25 3.97
C ILE A 17 -0.29 -8.44 3.57
N GLY A 18 -0.26 -8.78 2.28
CA GLY A 18 0.54 -9.91 1.78
C GLY A 18 2.03 -9.77 2.07
N ILE A 19 2.58 -8.56 1.88
CA ILE A 19 4.00 -8.31 2.12
C ILE A 19 4.34 -8.25 3.61
N LEU A 20 3.43 -7.78 4.47
CA LEU A 20 3.61 -7.88 5.93
C LEU A 20 3.71 -9.33 6.37
N VAL A 21 2.81 -10.20 5.88
CA VAL A 21 2.87 -11.65 6.16
C VAL A 21 4.20 -12.24 5.69
N LEU A 22 4.64 -11.89 4.48
CA LEU A 22 5.90 -12.37 3.93
C LEU A 22 7.11 -11.87 4.73
N GLY A 23 7.09 -10.61 5.18
CA GLY A 23 8.11 -10.02 6.04
C GLY A 23 8.21 -10.74 7.39
N VAL A 24 7.08 -11.07 8.02
CA VAL A 24 7.04 -11.86 9.25
C VAL A 24 7.64 -13.25 9.03
N VAL A 25 7.35 -13.90 7.90
CA VAL A 25 7.93 -15.20 7.55
C VAL A 25 9.46 -15.10 7.40
N PHE A 26 9.96 -14.11 6.65
CA PHE A 26 11.41 -13.95 6.49
C PHE A 26 12.13 -13.58 7.79
N TRP A 27 11.49 -12.77 8.64
CA TRP A 27 12.01 -12.48 9.98
C TRP A 27 12.08 -13.74 10.86
N ALA A 28 11.01 -14.55 10.88
CA ALA A 28 10.97 -15.79 11.64
C ALA A 28 11.99 -16.84 11.18
N LEU A 29 12.39 -16.80 9.90
CA LEU A 29 13.43 -17.67 9.33
C LEU A 29 14.83 -17.05 9.39
N GLU A 30 14.99 -15.86 10.00
CA GLU A 30 16.24 -15.09 10.06
C GLU A 30 16.86 -14.78 8.67
N ILE A 31 16.04 -14.75 7.62
CA ILE A 31 16.48 -14.46 6.26
C ILE A 31 16.50 -12.94 6.04
N GLY A 32 17.59 -12.29 6.46
CA GLY A 32 17.74 -10.83 6.42
C GLY A 32 17.55 -10.20 5.03
N THR A 33 18.01 -10.87 3.97
CA THR A 33 17.80 -10.41 2.57
C THR A 33 16.34 -10.47 2.16
N GLY A 34 15.60 -11.50 2.61
CA GLY A 34 14.17 -11.63 2.39
C GLY A 34 13.39 -10.55 3.13
N LEU A 35 13.77 -10.24 4.37
CA LEU A 35 13.17 -9.16 5.14
C LEU A 35 13.38 -7.80 4.46
N LEU A 36 14.58 -7.51 3.96
CA LEU A 36 14.86 -6.30 3.17
C LEU A 36 14.02 -6.24 1.88
N ALA A 37 13.89 -7.36 1.17
CA ALA A 37 13.06 -7.44 -0.01
C ALA A 37 11.57 -7.18 0.31
N ALA A 38 11.07 -7.68 1.45
CA ALA A 38 9.74 -7.39 1.93
C ALA A 38 9.56 -5.89 2.25
N CYS A 39 10.55 -5.23 2.86
CA CYS A 39 10.49 -3.77 3.09
C CYS A 39 10.40 -2.97 1.78
N VAL A 40 11.21 -3.32 0.78
CA VAL A 40 11.15 -2.66 -0.55
C VAL A 40 9.82 -2.93 -1.23
N GLY A 41 9.35 -4.18 -1.20
CA GLY A 41 8.06 -4.55 -1.75
C GLY A 41 6.92 -3.78 -1.08
N TYR A 42 6.97 -3.63 0.24
CA TYR A 42 5.97 -2.90 1.02
C TYR A 42 5.91 -1.44 0.57
N PHE A 43 7.06 -0.81 0.34
CA PHE A 43 7.12 0.54 -0.22
C PHE A 43 6.47 0.64 -1.60
N ILE A 44 6.74 -0.31 -2.49
CA ILE A 44 6.18 -0.32 -3.87
C ILE A 44 4.65 -0.43 -3.84
N VAL A 45 4.09 -1.39 -3.09
CA VAL A 45 2.63 -1.57 -3.01
C VAL A 45 1.96 -0.37 -2.33
N THR A 46 2.63 0.25 -1.36
CA THR A 46 2.17 1.49 -0.71
C THR A 46 2.06 2.63 -1.72
N MET A 47 3.09 2.83 -2.53
CA MET A 47 3.10 3.87 -3.58
C MET A 47 2.04 3.61 -4.64
N ALA A 48 1.88 2.36 -5.09
CA ALA A 48 0.82 2.01 -6.04
C ALA A 48 -0.57 2.34 -5.48
N GLY A 49 -0.83 1.99 -4.21
CA GLY A 49 -2.09 2.32 -3.54
C GLY A 49 -2.34 3.82 -3.45
N ILE A 50 -1.33 4.60 -3.05
CA ILE A 50 -1.41 6.07 -2.98
C ILE A 50 -1.69 6.68 -4.36
N ILE A 51 -1.04 6.19 -5.43
CA ILE A 51 -1.32 6.66 -6.80
C ILE A 51 -2.76 6.37 -7.19
N GLY A 52 -3.29 5.19 -6.85
CA GLY A 52 -4.68 4.82 -7.08
C GLY A 52 -5.64 5.77 -6.39
N ILE A 53 -5.41 6.02 -5.09
CA ILE A 53 -6.20 6.94 -4.26
C ILE A 53 -6.14 8.37 -4.82
N ALA A 54 -4.94 8.87 -5.07
CA ALA A 54 -4.72 10.20 -5.63
C ALA A 54 -5.48 10.37 -6.95
N ARG A 55 -5.49 9.36 -7.82
CA ARG A 55 -6.26 9.41 -9.08
C ARG A 55 -7.78 9.31 -8.86
N THR A 56 -8.25 8.55 -7.86
CA THR A 56 -9.69 8.52 -7.53
C THR A 56 -10.19 9.82 -6.91
N GLU A 57 -9.34 10.54 -6.18
CA GLU A 57 -9.75 11.68 -5.36
C GLU A 57 -9.32 13.05 -5.89
N SER A 58 -8.29 13.09 -6.77
CA SER A 58 -7.98 14.31 -7.54
C SER A 58 -9.14 14.74 -8.44
N ALA A 59 -10.14 13.87 -8.64
CA ALA A 59 -11.38 14.18 -9.33
C ALA A 59 -12.44 14.87 -8.45
N ILE A 60 -12.28 14.92 -7.12
CA ILE A 60 -13.37 15.29 -6.19
C ILE A 60 -13.01 16.43 -5.21
N ASP A 61 -11.85 16.46 -4.54
CA ASP A 61 -11.72 17.36 -3.35
C ASP A 61 -10.33 17.98 -3.03
N GLY A 62 -9.40 18.05 -3.99
CA GLY A 62 -8.07 18.64 -3.74
C GLY A 62 -7.15 17.73 -2.89
N ALA A 63 -5.95 18.22 -2.57
CA ALA A 63 -4.87 17.41 -2.02
C ALA A 63 -5.29 16.72 -0.71
N ILE A 64 -5.50 15.39 -0.75
CA ILE A 64 -5.73 14.62 0.46
C ILE A 64 -4.44 14.64 1.28
N VAL A 65 -4.43 15.48 2.31
CA VAL A 65 -3.49 15.33 3.40
C VAL A 65 -4.07 14.22 4.27
N PHE A 66 -3.37 13.09 4.42
CA PHE A 66 -3.61 12.11 5.48
C PHE A 66 -2.70 12.47 6.66
N PRO A 67 -3.07 13.43 7.54
CA PRO A 67 -2.15 14.05 8.50
C PRO A 67 -1.66 13.12 9.61
N PHE A 68 -2.24 11.93 9.80
CA PHE A 68 -1.95 11.07 10.96
C PHE A 68 -1.65 9.61 10.62
N LEU A 69 -1.71 9.24 9.35
CA LEU A 69 -1.32 7.89 8.96
C LEU A 69 0.15 7.87 8.60
N VAL A 70 0.92 6.99 9.27
CA VAL A 70 2.22 6.56 8.76
C VAL A 70 2.00 6.23 7.28
N PRO A 71 2.75 6.81 6.33
CA PRO A 71 2.52 6.66 4.90
C PRO A 71 2.32 5.19 4.49
N GLY A 72 2.96 4.28 5.23
CA GLY A 72 2.82 2.84 5.12
C GLY A 72 1.40 2.27 5.24
N PHE A 73 0.42 2.90 5.88
CA PHE A 73 -0.93 2.32 6.03
C PHE A 73 -2.01 3.01 5.20
N VAL A 74 -1.65 4.02 4.41
CA VAL A 74 -2.62 4.88 3.69
C VAL A 74 -3.56 4.08 2.78
N PRO A 75 -3.08 3.12 1.97
CA PRO A 75 -3.95 2.26 1.17
C PRO A 75 -4.91 1.41 2.00
N LEU A 76 -4.42 0.80 3.09
CA LEU A 76 -5.21 0.00 4.03
C LEU A 76 -6.32 0.82 4.71
N TYR A 77 -6.02 2.03 5.16
CA TYR A 77 -7.00 2.91 5.78
C TYR A 77 -8.05 3.39 4.79
N HIS A 78 -7.64 3.78 3.59
CA HIS A 78 -8.58 4.17 2.53
C HIS A 78 -9.54 3.05 2.17
N PHE A 79 -9.02 1.82 2.05
CA PHE A 79 -9.83 0.64 1.80
C PHE A 79 -10.81 0.31 2.94
N ALA A 80 -10.43 0.57 4.20
CA ALA A 80 -11.30 0.29 5.34
C ALA A 80 -12.40 1.34 5.55
N THR A 81 -12.22 2.56 5.02
CA THR A 81 -13.10 3.71 5.26
C THR A 81 -14.07 4.01 4.10
N ARG A 82 -13.89 3.36 2.94
CA ARG A 82 -14.74 3.47 1.74
C ARG A 82 -15.17 2.12 1.23
#